data_AF-A0A917KMN1-F1
#
_entry.id   AF-A0A917KMN1-F1
#
_cell.length_a   1.000
_cell.length_b   1.000
_cell.length_c   1.000
_cell.angle_alpha   90.00
_cell.angle_beta   90.00
_cell.angle_gamma   90.00
#
_symmetry.space_group_name_H-M   'P 1'
#
loop_
_entity.id
_entity.type
_entity.pdbx_description
1 polymer ?
#
loop_
_entity_poly.entity_id
_entity_poly.type
_entity_poly.pdbx_seq_one_letter_code
_entity_poly.pdbx_strand_id
1 'polypeptide(L)'
;MDSNTHAIGEAEREARARIARHLQDLHWLHLALAEESRAIKRFTTDGQAGVEMALATEMLEQYLGASAGFVENMRGRFEARLALLRRGEPAFGGRPDQAPEHGAFWLAFSRLCAVLRRCGGG
;
A
#
# COMPACT_ATOMS: atom_id res chain seq x y z
N MET A 1 18.21 -20.48 21.85
CA MET A 1 17.10 -20.33 20.89
C MET A 1 17.14 -18.92 20.27
N ASP A 2 18.24 -18.47 19.65
CA ASP A 2 18.58 -17.04 19.86
C ASP A 2 18.85 -16.17 18.61
N SER A 3 19.55 -16.64 17.57
CA SER A 3 19.96 -15.70 16.50
C SER A 3 18.92 -15.50 15.39
N ASN A 4 18.19 -16.55 15.00
CA ASN A 4 17.25 -16.51 13.88
C ASN A 4 15.94 -15.78 14.23
N THR A 5 15.45 -15.96 15.47
CA THR A 5 14.26 -15.25 15.98
C THR A 5 14.51 -13.75 16.08
N HIS A 6 15.71 -13.35 16.50
CA HIS A 6 16.11 -11.94 16.56
C HIS A 6 16.19 -11.32 15.15
N ALA A 7 16.81 -12.01 14.20
CA ALA A 7 16.88 -11.56 12.81
C ALA A 7 15.50 -11.41 12.14
N ILE A 8 14.58 -12.34 12.40
CA ILE A 8 13.19 -12.25 11.91
C ILE A 8 12.47 -11.05 12.54
N GLY A 9 12.62 -10.85 13.85
CA GLY A 9 12.02 -9.70 14.54
C GLY A 9 12.55 -8.35 14.05
N GLU A 10 13.83 -8.29 13.67
CA GLU A 10 14.44 -7.11 13.06
C GLU A 10 13.90 -6.83 11.66
N ALA A 11 13.86 -7.85 10.80
CA ALA A 11 13.29 -7.72 9.45
C ALA A 11 11.81 -7.31 9.47
N GLU A 12 11.03 -7.80 10.44
CA GLU A 12 9.63 -7.39 10.62
C GLU A 12 9.53 -5.90 11.01
N ARG A 13 10.34 -5.46 11.99
CA ARG A 13 10.37 -4.05 12.41
C ARG A 13 10.76 -3.13 11.25
N GLU A 14 11.75 -3.53 10.47
CA GLU A 14 12.19 -2.79 9.30
C GLU A 14 11.07 -2.69 8.24
N ALA A 15 10.39 -3.80 7.95
CA ALA A 15 9.26 -3.81 7.02
C ALA A 15 8.11 -2.89 7.48
N ARG A 16 7.77 -2.94 8.78
CA ARG A 16 6.76 -2.05 9.37
C ARG A 16 7.16 -0.58 9.26
N ALA A 17 8.43 -0.27 9.53
CA ALA A 17 8.95 1.08 9.40
C ALA A 17 8.88 1.59 7.94
N ARG A 18 9.23 0.76 6.96
CA ARG A 18 9.10 1.10 5.53
C ARG A 18 7.64 1.36 5.14
N ILE A 19 6.71 0.50 5.56
CA ILE A 19 5.28 0.71 5.30
C ILE A 19 4.80 2.02 5.92
N ALA A 20 5.14 2.27 7.19
CA ALA A 20 4.77 3.51 7.87
C ALA A 20 5.33 4.75 7.18
N ARG A 21 6.58 4.69 6.68
CA ARG A 21 7.18 5.76 5.87
C ARG A 21 6.34 6.05 4.62
N HIS A 22 6.07 5.02 3.81
CA HIS A 22 5.31 5.21 2.57
C HIS A 22 3.90 5.72 2.80
N LEU A 23 3.23 5.28 3.87
CA LEU A 23 1.92 5.82 4.24
C LEU A 23 1.99 7.29 4.65
N GLN A 24 3.05 7.69 5.36
CA GLN A 24 3.28 9.08 5.68
C GLN A 24 3.56 9.92 4.42
N ASP A 25 4.37 9.42 3.50
CA ASP A 25 4.67 10.11 2.24
C ASP A 25 3.39 10.29 1.40
N LEU A 26 2.52 9.28 1.35
CA LEU A 26 1.21 9.38 0.70
C LEU A 26 0.31 10.43 1.37
N HIS A 27 0.31 10.50 2.70
CA HIS A 27 -0.44 11.51 3.43
C HIS A 27 0.02 12.93 3.10
N TRP A 28 1.34 13.15 3.00
CA TRP A 28 1.89 14.45 2.60
C TRP A 28 1.46 14.85 1.19
N LEU A 29 1.43 13.91 0.25
CA LEU A 29 0.94 14.16 -1.10
C LEU A 29 -0.55 14.55 -1.11
N HIS A 30 -1.38 13.89 -0.29
CA HIS A 30 -2.78 14.27 -0.15
C HIS A 30 -2.96 15.67 0.45
N LEU A 31 -2.12 16.07 1.40
CA LEU A 31 -2.13 17.44 1.94
C LEU A 31 -1.74 18.46 0.85
N ALA A 32 -0.71 18.18 0.05
CA ALA A 32 -0.31 19.06 -1.05
C ALA A 32 -1.44 19.23 -2.07
N LEU A 33 -2.14 18.15 -2.44
CA LEU A 33 -3.31 18.22 -3.31
C LEU A 33 -4.45 19.03 -2.71
N ALA A 34 -4.68 18.91 -1.40
CA ALA A 34 -5.67 19.72 -0.70
C ALA A 34 -5.32 21.22 -0.73
N GLU A 35 -4.05 21.59 -0.59
CA GLU A 35 -3.63 22.99 -0.74
C GLU A 35 -3.84 23.50 -2.18
N GLU A 36 -3.50 22.68 -3.18
CA GLU A 36 -3.71 23.06 -4.59
C GLU A 36 -5.20 23.32 -4.87
N SER A 37 -6.09 22.48 -4.32
CA SER A 37 -7.54 22.70 -4.43
C SER A 37 -8.00 24.05 -3.88
N ARG A 38 -7.35 24.57 -2.84
CA ARG A 38 -7.65 25.89 -2.28
C ARG A 38 -7.12 27.01 -3.16
N ALA A 39 -5.96 26.83 -3.80
CA ALA A 39 -5.36 27.80 -4.69
C ALA A 39 -6.23 28.08 -5.94
N ILE A 40 -7.00 27.09 -6.41
CA ILE A 40 -7.91 27.23 -7.56
C ILE A 40 -8.96 28.33 -7.33
N LYS A 41 -9.35 28.61 -6.07
CA LYS A 41 -10.32 29.67 -5.73
C LYS A 41 -9.97 31.07 -6.25
N ARG A 42 -8.69 31.31 -6.55
CA ARG A 42 -8.23 32.57 -7.16
C ARG A 42 -8.92 32.88 -8.49
N PHE A 43 -9.31 31.85 -9.24
CA PHE A 43 -9.97 32.05 -10.53
C PHE A 43 -11.38 32.63 -10.36
N THR A 44 -12.14 32.20 -9.33
CA THR A 44 -13.41 32.86 -9.00
C THR A 44 -13.22 34.31 -8.56
N THR A 45 -12.18 34.62 -7.77
CA THR A 45 -11.93 36.02 -7.35
C THR A 45 -11.57 36.93 -8.53
N ASP A 46 -10.99 36.37 -9.59
CA ASP A 46 -10.66 37.08 -10.84
C ASP A 46 -11.84 37.08 -11.85
N GLY A 47 -13.03 36.65 -11.43
CA GLY A 47 -14.24 36.60 -12.27
C GLY A 47 -14.28 35.44 -13.27
N GLN A 48 -13.39 34.46 -13.15
CA GLN A 48 -13.22 33.31 -14.03
C GLN A 48 -13.78 32.01 -13.44
N ALA A 49 -14.96 32.07 -12.81
CA ALA A 49 -15.55 30.91 -12.11
C ALA A 49 -15.69 29.65 -12.99
N GLY A 50 -15.94 29.80 -14.29
CA GLY A 50 -15.99 28.67 -15.22
C GLY A 50 -14.68 27.90 -15.36
N VAL A 51 -13.53 28.60 -15.25
CA VAL A 51 -12.19 27.98 -15.27
C VAL A 51 -11.96 27.17 -13.99
N GLU A 52 -12.34 27.72 -12.83
CA GLU A 52 -12.28 27.01 -11.56
C GLU A 52 -13.11 25.73 -11.59
N MET A 53 -14.35 25.80 -12.09
CA MET A 53 -15.22 24.62 -12.17
C MET A 53 -14.62 23.53 -13.06
N ALA A 54 -14.04 23.90 -14.20
CA ALA A 54 -13.39 22.94 -15.10
C ALA A 54 -12.18 22.27 -14.42
N LEU A 55 -11.29 23.06 -13.82
CA LEU A 55 -10.10 22.54 -13.14
C LEU A 55 -10.45 21.66 -11.93
N ALA A 56 -11.44 22.06 -11.13
CA ALA A 56 -11.90 21.29 -9.98
C ALA A 56 -12.51 19.95 -10.42
N THR A 57 -13.28 19.95 -11.51
CA THR A 57 -13.87 18.72 -12.08
C THR A 57 -12.78 17.77 -12.57
N GLU A 58 -11.85 18.27 -13.39
CA GLU A 58 -10.73 17.48 -13.92
C GLU A 58 -9.88 16.88 -12.79
N MET A 59 -9.55 17.68 -11.77
CA MET A 59 -8.80 17.22 -10.60
C MET A 59 -9.52 16.08 -9.87
N LEU A 60 -10.84 16.17 -9.67
CA LEU A 60 -11.63 15.13 -9.02
C LEU A 60 -11.70 13.86 -9.85
N GLU A 61 -11.93 13.98 -11.16
CA GLU A 61 -11.99 12.84 -12.08
C GLU A 61 -10.66 12.08 -12.10
N GLN A 62 -9.54 12.80 -12.21
CA GLN A 62 -8.20 12.21 -12.18
C GLN A 62 -7.90 11.54 -10.83
N TYR A 63 -8.22 12.20 -9.72
CA TYR A 63 -8.00 11.64 -8.38
C TYR A 63 -8.80 10.35 -8.16
N LEU A 64 -10.08 10.34 -8.53
CA LEU A 64 -10.94 9.16 -8.41
C LEU A 64 -10.47 8.02 -9.32
N GLY A 65 -10.11 8.34 -10.57
CA GLY A 65 -9.59 7.36 -11.53
C GLY A 65 -8.29 6.71 -11.05
N ALA A 66 -7.33 7.53 -10.60
CA ALA A 66 -6.06 7.04 -10.05
C ALA A 66 -6.26 6.19 -8.80
N SER A 67 -7.12 6.62 -7.87
CA SER A 67 -7.42 5.89 -6.64
C SER A 67 -8.11 4.55 -6.92
N ALA A 68 -9.08 4.52 -7.84
CA ALA A 68 -9.75 3.29 -8.24
C ALA A 68 -8.79 2.28 -8.87
N GLY A 69 -7.96 2.73 -9.82
CA GLY A 69 -6.95 1.89 -10.46
C GLY A 69 -5.93 1.34 -9.46
N PHE A 70 -5.49 2.17 -8.51
CA PHE A 70 -4.60 1.73 -7.42
C PHE A 70 -5.27 0.66 -6.54
N VAL A 71 -6.49 0.90 -6.06
CA VAL A 71 -7.22 -0.03 -5.19
C VAL A 71 -7.44 -1.37 -5.89
N GLU A 72 -7.84 -1.33 -7.16
CA GLU A 72 -8.06 -2.54 -7.96
C GLU A 72 -6.76 -3.33 -8.18
N ASN A 73 -5.66 -2.63 -8.46
CA ASN A 73 -4.34 -3.26 -8.59
C ASN A 73 -3.90 -3.91 -7.27
N MET A 74 -4.09 -3.22 -6.14
CA MET A 74 -3.78 -3.76 -4.82
C MET A 74 -4.66 -4.98 -4.49
N ARG A 75 -5.96 -4.89 -4.76
CA ARG A 75 -6.91 -6.00 -4.60
C ARG A 75 -6.45 -7.23 -5.38
N GLY A 76 -6.15 -7.09 -6.67
CA GLY A 76 -5.67 -8.18 -7.51
C GLY A 76 -4.38 -8.82 -6.99
N ARG A 77 -3.40 -8.01 -6.54
CA ARG A 77 -2.16 -8.50 -5.92
C ARG A 77 -2.43 -9.30 -4.64
N PHE A 78 -3.34 -8.82 -3.79
CA PHE A 78 -3.70 -9.52 -2.56
C PHE A 78 -4.48 -10.81 -2.83
N GLU A 79 -5.46 -10.80 -3.74
CA GLU A 79 -6.25 -11.98 -4.09
C GLU A 79 -5.40 -13.09 -4.70
N ALA A 80 -4.54 -12.76 -5.66
CA ALA A 80 -3.60 -13.71 -6.27
C ALA A 80 -2.69 -14.37 -5.22
N ARG A 81 -2.29 -13.61 -4.19
CA ARG A 81 -1.46 -14.16 -3.12
C ARG A 81 -2.26 -14.90 -2.06
N LEU A 82 -3.49 -14.49 -1.76
CA LEU A 82 -4.35 -15.10 -0.74
C LEU A 82 -4.54 -16.60 -0.99
N ALA A 83 -4.68 -17.00 -2.25
CA ALA A 83 -4.79 -18.40 -2.65
C ALA A 83 -3.56 -19.23 -2.26
N LEU A 84 -2.36 -18.67 -2.41
CA LEU A 84 -1.08 -19.31 -2.04
C LEU A 84 -0.89 -19.35 -0.52
N LEU A 85 -1.27 -18.28 0.17
CA LEU A 85 -1.18 -18.16 1.64
C LEU A 85 -2.12 -19.13 2.37
N ARG A 86 -3.31 -19.36 1.81
CA ARG A 86 -4.29 -20.34 2.33
C ARG A 86 -3.76 -21.77 2.25
N ARG A 87 -3.06 -22.13 1.16
CA ARG A 87 -2.49 -23.47 0.94
C ARG A 87 -1.21 -23.75 1.74
N GLY A 88 -0.57 -22.72 2.31
CA GLY A 88 0.69 -22.87 3.03
C GLY A 88 1.89 -23.22 2.14
N GLU A 89 1.70 -23.20 0.82
CA GLU A 89 2.73 -23.49 -0.17
C GLU A 89 3.61 -22.23 -0.37
N PRO A 90 4.92 -22.31 -0.14
CA PRO A 90 5.82 -21.34 -0.73
C PRO A 90 5.83 -21.59 -2.25
N ALA A 91 5.25 -20.67 -3.04
CA ALA A 91 5.19 -20.82 -4.51
C ALA A 91 6.58 -20.94 -5.17
N PHE A 92 7.63 -20.51 -4.46
CA PHE A 92 9.03 -20.65 -4.83
C PHE A 92 9.80 -21.01 -3.57
N GLY A 93 10.78 -21.92 -3.68
CA GLY A 93 11.52 -22.50 -2.55
C GLY A 93 12.06 -21.46 -1.56
N GLY A 94 12.56 -21.92 -0.40
CA GLY A 94 12.90 -21.08 0.78
C GLY A 94 13.99 -20.01 0.61
N ARG A 95 14.37 -19.66 -0.61
CA ARG A 95 15.36 -18.65 -0.99
C ARG A 95 14.67 -17.35 -1.46
N PRO A 96 14.80 -16.24 -0.70
CA PRO A 96 14.15 -14.95 -1.00
C PRO A 96 14.49 -14.35 -2.38
N ASP A 97 15.68 -14.67 -2.87
CA ASP A 97 16.29 -14.29 -4.16
C ASP A 97 15.66 -14.97 -5.38
N GLN A 98 14.88 -16.04 -5.18
CA GLN A 98 14.23 -16.80 -6.25
C GLN A 98 12.76 -16.44 -6.47
N ALA A 99 12.23 -15.49 -5.71
CA ALA A 99 10.83 -15.13 -5.75
C ALA A 99 10.63 -13.81 -6.52
N PRO A 100 9.73 -13.77 -7.53
CA PRO A 100 9.62 -12.64 -8.43
C PRO A 100 9.21 -11.36 -7.70
N GLU A 101 10.02 -10.32 -7.87
CA GLU A 101 10.02 -8.90 -7.42
C GLU A 101 9.39 -8.47 -6.08
N HIS A 102 8.77 -9.32 -5.28
CA HIS A 102 8.29 -9.02 -3.93
C HIS A 102 8.30 -10.26 -3.01
N GLY A 103 9.13 -11.26 -3.33
CA GLY A 103 9.17 -12.55 -2.66
C GLY A 103 9.34 -12.54 -1.14
N ALA A 104 10.25 -11.69 -0.65
CA ALA A 104 10.57 -11.58 0.77
C ALA A 104 9.38 -11.04 1.59
N PHE A 105 8.65 -10.05 1.08
CA PHE A 105 7.45 -9.50 1.73
C PHE A 105 6.41 -10.60 1.96
N TRP A 106 6.21 -11.45 0.96
CA TRP A 106 5.18 -12.47 1.04
C TRP A 106 5.55 -13.71 1.86
N LEU A 107 6.84 -14.05 1.96
CA LEU A 107 7.31 -15.06 2.91
C LEU A 107 7.09 -14.60 4.36
N ALA A 108 7.26 -13.31 4.64
CA ALA A 108 6.98 -12.75 5.96
C ALA A 108 5.48 -12.78 6.28
N PHE A 109 4.63 -12.39 5.32
CA PHE A 109 3.17 -12.40 5.50
C PHE A 109 2.59 -13.82 5.67
N SER A 110 3.11 -14.83 4.96
CA SER A 110 2.66 -16.22 5.10
C SER A 110 2.92 -16.80 6.49
N ARG A 111 4.07 -16.45 7.09
CA ARG A 111 4.43 -16.82 8.45
C ARG A 111 3.53 -16.14 9.47
N LEU A 112 3.20 -14.86 9.27
CA LEU A 112 2.26 -14.12 10.13
C LEU A 112 0.88 -14.81 10.15
N CYS A 113 0.33 -15.17 8.99
CA CYS A 113 -0.95 -15.89 8.92
C CYS A 113 -0.89 -17.31 9.54
N ALA A 114 0.27 -17.97 9.54
CA ALA A 114 0.43 -19.27 10.20
C ALA A 114 0.46 -19.14 11.73
N VAL A 115 1.07 -18.08 12.26
CA VAL A 115 1.08 -17.78 13.70
C VAL A 115 -0.30 -17.37 14.18
N LEU A 116 -0.99 -16.48 13.47
CA LEU A 116 -2.35 -16.04 13.83
C LEU A 116 -3.35 -17.20 13.88
N ARG A 117 -3.20 -18.21 13.01
CA ARG A 117 -4.02 -19.43 13.06
C ARG A 117 -3.75 -20.30 14.30
N ARG A 118 -2.52 -20.30 14.83
CA ARG A 118 -2.20 -21.01 16.07
C ARG A 118 -2.68 -20.26 17.32
N CYS A 119 -2.69 -18.94 17.28
CA CYS A 119 -3.17 -18.10 18.37
C CYS A 119 -4.70 -18.00 18.46
N GLY A 120 -5.42 -18.15 17.33
CA GLY A 120 -6.88 -18.13 17.29
C GLY A 120 -7.56 -19.51 17.38
N GLY A 121 -6.79 -20.58 17.61
CA GLY A 121 -7.28 -21.96 17.70
C GLY A 121 -7.18 -22.57 19.11
N GLY A 122 -7.31 -21.74 20.15
CA GLY A 122 -7.41 -22.15 21.56
C GLY A 122 -8.76 -21.78 22.14
#